data_AF-A0A2A2QK30-F1
#
_entry.id   AF-A0A2A2QK30-F1
#
_cell.length_a   1.000
_cell.length_b   1.000
_cell.length_c   1.000
_cell.angle_alpha   90.00
_cell.angle_beta   90.00
_cell.angle_gamma   90.00
#
_symmetry.space_group_name_H-M   'P 1'
#
loop_
_entity.id
_entity.type
_entity.pdbx_description
1 polymer ?
#
loop_
_entity_poly.entity_id
_entity_poly.type
_entity_poly.pdbx_seq_one_letter_code
_entity_poly.pdbx_strand_id
1 'polypeptide(L)'
;MADAIASSPGARESGRLWLEAAPMWRSLLYREPSVERVATLDRWLRANPGAWVRLYHGTDAALPVAREGLKPTGEARRNSLQSRTGYVSFSIYPGHAEVFARMAFPRRAVTIYGVDLRVGELVADRDQLRNQRTWARREVKDTLAHSLAFGHGAQVKGSVAAERLFIVKQCLSAEQMSAEMLPRVVPRAPGPAAGMRL
;
A
#
# COMPACT_ATOMS: atom_id res chain seq x y z
N MET A 1 -14.92 -16.23 8.76
CA MET A 1 -13.65 -16.81 8.26
C MET A 1 -12.63 -15.69 8.26
N ALA A 2 -11.65 -15.78 9.15
CA ALA A 2 -10.62 -14.76 9.31
C ALA A 2 -9.56 -14.99 8.24
N ASP A 3 -9.52 -14.13 7.23
CA ASP A 3 -8.45 -14.15 6.25
C ASP A 3 -7.13 -13.89 6.95
N ALA A 4 -6.23 -14.86 6.79
CA ALA A 4 -4.87 -14.80 7.24
C ALA A 4 -4.24 -13.50 6.72
N ILE A 5 -3.95 -12.58 7.64
CA ILE A 5 -2.97 -11.52 7.43
C ILE A 5 -1.73 -12.26 6.94
N ALA A 6 -1.38 -12.07 5.66
CA ALA A 6 -0.22 -12.69 5.04
C ALA A 6 0.94 -12.63 6.02
N SER A 7 1.32 -13.80 6.53
CA SER A 7 2.46 -13.98 7.41
C SER A 7 3.63 -13.20 6.80
N SER A 8 4.13 -12.22 7.54
CA SER A 8 5.21 -11.34 7.11
C SER A 8 6.30 -12.17 6.41
N PRO A 9 6.63 -11.90 5.13
CA PRO A 9 7.69 -12.64 4.49
C PRO A 9 9.00 -12.25 5.17
N GLY A 10 9.57 -13.24 5.85
CA GLY A 10 10.96 -13.29 6.29
C GLY A 10 11.22 -12.77 7.69
N ALA A 11 11.31 -13.70 8.64
CA ALA A 11 12.42 -13.61 9.60
C ALA A 11 13.73 -13.46 8.79
N ARG A 12 14.31 -12.26 8.68
CA ARG A 12 15.60 -12.03 8.01
C ARG A 12 16.23 -10.67 8.39
N GLU A 13 16.97 -10.76 9.48
CA GLU A 13 18.21 -10.08 9.88
C GLU A 13 18.14 -9.80 11.39
N SER A 14 18.57 -10.79 12.16
CA SER A 14 18.82 -10.69 13.60
C SER A 14 19.80 -9.54 13.86
N GLY A 15 19.28 -8.34 14.16
CA GLY A 15 20.10 -7.14 14.40
C GLY A 15 19.44 -5.81 14.02
N ARG A 16 18.38 -5.81 13.20
CA ARG A 16 17.65 -4.58 12.84
C ARG A 16 16.56 -4.28 13.86
N LEU A 17 16.53 -3.04 14.36
CA LEU A 17 15.38 -2.50 15.09
C LEU A 17 14.27 -2.16 14.09
N TRP A 18 13.08 -2.70 14.31
CA TRP A 18 11.91 -2.50 13.46
C TRP A 18 10.90 -1.56 14.15
N LEU A 19 10.20 -0.73 13.39
CA LEU A 19 9.13 0.15 13.89
C LEU A 19 8.00 -0.67 14.53
N GLU A 20 7.81 -1.90 14.07
CA GLU A 20 6.86 -2.85 14.64
C GLU A 20 7.15 -3.19 16.11
N ALA A 21 8.39 -2.97 16.56
CA ALA A 21 8.83 -3.10 17.95
C ALA A 21 8.64 -1.80 18.76
N ALA A 22 8.24 -0.68 18.13
CA ALA A 22 7.97 0.55 18.85
C ALA A 22 6.83 0.34 19.87
N PRO A 23 6.95 0.93 21.08
CA PRO A 23 5.86 0.94 22.02
C PRO A 23 4.58 1.42 21.33
N MET A 24 3.48 0.73 21.61
CA MET A 24 2.16 1.08 21.11
C MET A 24 1.92 0.85 19.61
N TRP A 25 2.90 0.40 18.80
CA TRP A 25 2.72 0.15 17.36
C TRP A 25 1.47 -0.69 17.08
N ARG A 26 1.35 -1.87 17.71
CA ARG A 26 0.17 -2.72 17.57
C ARG A 26 -1.12 -2.01 18.01
N SER A 27 -1.07 -1.23 19.08
CA SER A 27 -2.25 -0.53 19.57
C SER A 27 -2.75 0.56 18.61
N LEU A 28 -1.86 1.15 17.79
CA LEU A 28 -2.24 2.11 16.75
C LEU A 28 -2.99 1.45 15.59
N LEU A 29 -2.82 0.13 15.42
CA LEU A 29 -3.48 -0.64 14.35
C LEU A 29 -4.85 -1.18 14.77
N TYR A 30 -5.04 -1.46 16.06
CA TYR A 30 -6.23 -2.18 16.55
C TYR A 30 -7.12 -1.36 17.49
N ARG A 31 -6.74 -0.13 17.82
CA ARG A 31 -7.51 0.76 18.70
C ARG A 31 -7.40 2.20 18.22
N GLU A 32 -8.42 2.99 18.56
CA GLU A 32 -8.39 4.44 18.38
C GLU A 32 -7.14 5.04 19.07
N PRO A 33 -6.28 5.79 18.34
CA PRO A 33 -5.07 6.36 18.92
C PRO A 33 -5.40 7.45 19.95
N SER A 34 -4.89 7.32 21.17
CA SER A 34 -4.95 8.39 22.17
C SER A 34 -3.78 9.37 22.01
N VAL A 35 -3.98 10.61 22.48
CA VAL A 35 -2.95 11.67 22.46
C VAL A 35 -1.63 11.20 23.11
N GLU A 36 -1.72 10.52 24.25
CA GLU A 36 -0.55 9.99 24.96
C GLU A 36 0.22 8.93 24.16
N ARG A 37 -0.50 8.05 23.46
CA ARG A 37 0.10 7.03 22.60
C ARG A 37 0.81 7.64 21.41
N VAL A 38 0.18 8.62 20.77
CA VAL A 38 0.79 9.33 19.64
C VAL A 38 2.02 10.11 20.10
N ALA A 39 2.00 10.74 21.27
CA ALA A 39 3.17 11.41 21.83
C ALA A 39 4.31 10.43 22.16
N THR A 40 3.98 9.25 22.67
CA THR A 40 4.95 8.17 22.93
C THR A 40 5.59 7.67 21.64
N LEU A 41 4.79 7.45 20.60
CA LEU A 41 5.30 7.09 19.27
C LEU A 41 6.21 8.21 18.72
N ASP A 42 5.80 9.48 18.81
CA ASP A 42 6.59 10.62 18.29
C ASP A 42 7.97 10.69 18.94
N ARG A 43 8.06 10.50 20.26
CA ARG A 43 9.35 10.41 20.97
C ARG A 43 10.19 9.23 20.49
N TRP A 44 9.58 8.06 20.32
CA TRP A 44 10.29 6.87 19.87
C TRP A 44 10.84 7.04 18.45
N LEU A 45 10.04 7.57 17.51
CA LEU A 45 10.46 7.82 16.13
C LEU A 45 11.67 8.76 16.07
N ARG A 46 11.66 9.83 16.87
CA ARG A 46 12.78 10.79 16.96
C ARG A 46 14.04 10.15 17.53
N ALA A 47 13.91 9.25 18.50
CA ALA A 47 15.04 8.56 19.10
C ALA A 47 15.61 7.44 18.22
N ASN A 48 14.83 6.94 17.24
CA ASN A 48 15.19 5.76 16.46
C ASN A 48 15.11 6.00 14.93
N PRO A 49 15.79 7.01 14.37
CA PRO A 49 15.74 7.29 12.92
C PRO A 49 16.35 6.17 12.07
N GLY A 50 17.23 5.34 12.65
CA GLY A 50 17.82 4.18 11.99
C GLY A 50 16.96 2.90 12.03
N ALA A 51 15.83 2.92 12.75
CA ALA A 51 14.91 1.79 12.75
C ALA A 51 14.28 1.61 11.35
N TRP A 52 13.97 0.36 11.02
CA TRP A 52 13.38 -0.03 9.75
C TRP A 52 11.86 -0.16 9.86
N VAL A 53 11.16 0.05 8.76
CA VAL A 53 9.72 -0.19 8.64
C VAL A 53 9.40 -0.66 7.24
N ARG A 54 8.48 -1.62 7.16
CA ARG A 54 7.91 -2.06 5.89
C ARG A 54 6.68 -1.24 5.54
N LEU A 55 6.69 -0.65 4.35
CA LEU A 55 5.58 0.14 3.82
C LEU A 55 5.15 -0.36 2.44
N TYR A 56 3.96 0.05 2.00
CA TYR A 56 3.30 -0.48 0.81
C TYR A 56 2.80 0.63 -0.10
N HIS A 57 3.00 0.47 -1.40
CA HIS A 57 2.49 1.37 -2.44
C HIS A 57 1.75 0.58 -3.50
N GLY A 58 0.52 0.98 -3.80
CA GLY A 58 -0.27 0.39 -4.87
C GLY A 58 -0.31 1.32 -6.07
N THR A 59 -0.11 0.76 -7.26
CA THR A 59 -0.14 1.54 -8.51
C THR A 59 -0.62 0.69 -9.68
N ASP A 60 -0.84 1.31 -10.83
CA ASP A 60 -1.21 0.62 -12.06
C ASP A 60 -0.18 -0.45 -12.43
N ALA A 61 -0.65 -1.68 -12.68
CA ALA A 61 0.19 -2.82 -13.02
C ALA A 61 0.95 -2.65 -14.36
N ALA A 62 0.47 -1.77 -15.25
CA ALA A 62 1.13 -1.47 -16.52
C ALA A 62 2.37 -0.57 -16.37
N LEU A 63 2.57 0.06 -15.21
CA LEU A 63 3.72 0.94 -15.00
C LEU A 63 5.01 0.12 -14.84
N PRO A 64 6.14 0.57 -15.42
CA PRO A 64 7.41 -0.17 -15.43
C PRO A 64 8.18 -0.08 -14.10
N VAL A 65 7.50 -0.28 -12.97
CA VAL A 65 8.08 -0.12 -11.61
C VAL A 65 9.28 -1.05 -11.39
N ALA A 66 9.23 -2.27 -11.92
CA ALA A 66 10.34 -3.22 -11.82
C ALA A 66 11.63 -2.75 -12.51
N ARG A 67 11.54 -1.82 -13.47
CA ARG A 67 12.68 -1.25 -14.19
C ARG A 67 13.03 0.17 -13.72
N GLU A 68 12.03 0.98 -13.44
CA GLU A 68 12.18 2.43 -13.23
C GLU A 68 11.96 2.88 -11.78
N GLY A 69 11.50 1.97 -10.92
CA GLY A 69 11.11 2.28 -9.55
C GLY A 69 9.82 3.09 -9.46
N LEU A 70 9.55 3.60 -8.25
CA LEU A 70 8.44 4.51 -8.00
C LEU A 70 8.91 5.94 -8.18
N LYS A 71 8.20 6.68 -9.04
CA LYS A 71 8.46 8.09 -9.29
C LYS A 71 7.58 8.96 -8.40
N PRO A 72 8.07 10.12 -7.92
CA PRO A 72 7.28 11.00 -7.08
C PRO A 72 6.08 11.57 -7.85
N THR A 73 5.01 11.89 -7.11
CA THR A 73 3.87 12.64 -7.65
C THR A 73 4.36 13.94 -8.27
N GLY A 74 3.93 14.20 -9.50
CA GLY A 74 4.19 15.46 -10.23
C GLY A 74 2.92 15.86 -10.97
N GLU A 75 2.91 17.03 -11.60
CA GLU A 75 1.71 17.58 -12.25
C GLU A 75 1.07 16.61 -13.25
N ALA A 76 1.88 15.93 -14.08
CA ALA A 76 1.41 14.94 -15.05
C ALA A 76 1.06 13.55 -14.45
N ARG A 77 1.36 13.31 -13.17
CA ARG A 77 1.21 12.00 -12.49
C ARG A 77 0.28 12.06 -11.28
N ARG A 78 -0.42 13.18 -11.11
CA ARG A 78 -1.25 13.42 -9.95
C ARG A 78 -2.66 12.89 -10.20
N ASN A 79 -3.05 11.88 -9.43
CA ASN A 79 -4.40 11.29 -9.48
C ASN A 79 -5.40 11.98 -8.53
N SER A 80 -4.96 12.93 -7.70
CA SER A 80 -5.82 13.76 -6.84
C SER A 80 -5.28 15.18 -6.72
N LEU A 81 -6.15 16.19 -6.88
CA LEU A 81 -5.77 17.61 -6.75
C LEU A 81 -5.07 17.94 -5.41
N GLN A 82 -5.32 17.15 -4.38
CA GLN A 82 -4.79 17.37 -3.05
C GLN A 82 -3.40 16.77 -2.84
N SER A 83 -2.91 15.93 -3.76
CA SER A 83 -1.63 15.24 -3.57
C SER A 83 -0.46 16.21 -3.66
N ARG A 84 0.43 16.14 -2.67
CA ARG A 84 1.67 16.89 -2.62
C ARG A 84 2.65 16.41 -3.69
N THR A 85 3.26 17.35 -4.40
CA THR A 85 4.27 17.05 -5.42
C THR A 85 5.64 16.74 -4.81
N GLY A 86 6.41 15.89 -5.48
CA GLY A 86 7.78 15.55 -5.08
C GLY A 86 7.90 14.38 -4.08
N TYR A 87 6.81 13.67 -3.79
CA TYR A 87 6.79 12.57 -2.83
C TYR A 87 6.20 11.29 -3.41
N VAL A 88 6.59 10.15 -2.85
CA VAL A 88 5.89 8.87 -3.01
C VAL A 88 5.19 8.57 -1.69
N SER A 89 3.87 8.39 -1.73
CA SER A 89 3.06 8.01 -0.57
C SER A 89 3.02 6.50 -0.39
N PHE A 90 3.11 6.06 0.85
CA PHE A 90 3.01 4.66 1.25
C PHE A 90 2.02 4.47 2.39
N SER A 91 1.45 3.28 2.47
CA SER A 91 0.60 2.78 3.55
C SER A 91 1.37 1.82 4.45
N ILE A 92 1.01 1.74 5.73
CA ILE A 92 1.57 0.76 6.68
C ILE A 92 0.95 -0.64 6.53
N TYR A 93 -0.12 -0.80 5.74
CA TYR A 93 -0.69 -2.11 5.39
C TYR A 93 -1.03 -2.23 3.89
N PRO A 94 -0.85 -3.42 3.30
CA PRO A 94 -1.02 -3.63 1.86
C PRO A 94 -2.46 -3.45 1.39
N GLY A 95 -3.45 -3.82 2.22
CA GLY A 95 -4.87 -3.65 1.87
C GLY A 95 -5.27 -2.19 1.63
N HIS A 96 -4.68 -1.23 2.36
CA HIS A 96 -4.96 0.19 2.15
C HIS A 96 -4.19 0.79 1.00
N ALA A 97 -2.99 0.29 0.72
CA ALA A 97 -2.33 0.58 -0.55
C ALA A 97 -3.19 0.11 -1.74
N GLU A 98 -3.84 -1.06 -1.63
CA GLU A 98 -4.79 -1.53 -2.65
C GLU A 98 -6.02 -0.63 -2.79
N VAL A 99 -6.64 -0.23 -1.68
CA VAL A 99 -7.80 0.70 -1.71
C VAL A 99 -7.43 2.00 -2.41
N PHE A 100 -6.29 2.61 -2.07
CA PHE A 100 -5.82 3.83 -2.74
C PHE A 100 -5.52 3.62 -4.22
N ALA A 101 -4.88 2.51 -4.58
CA ALA A 101 -4.59 2.19 -5.98
C ALA A 101 -5.88 2.03 -6.79
N ARG A 102 -6.89 1.35 -6.24
CA ARG A 102 -8.19 1.20 -6.91
C ARG A 102 -8.94 2.52 -7.04
N MET A 103 -8.85 3.42 -6.06
CA MET A 103 -9.43 4.76 -6.20
C MET A 103 -8.73 5.58 -7.28
N ALA A 104 -7.40 5.47 -7.39
CA ALA A 104 -6.62 6.19 -8.40
C ALA A 104 -6.76 5.57 -9.81
N PHE A 105 -6.95 4.25 -9.90
CA PHE A 105 -6.98 3.49 -11.16
C PHE A 105 -8.20 2.54 -11.21
N PRO A 106 -9.44 3.05 -11.21
CA PRO A 106 -10.66 2.27 -10.94
C PRO A 106 -10.97 1.15 -11.95
N ARG A 107 -10.40 1.20 -13.15
CA ARG A 107 -10.63 0.20 -14.21
C ARG A 107 -9.38 -0.59 -14.59
N ARG A 108 -8.26 -0.38 -13.91
CA ARG A 108 -6.98 -1.02 -14.25
C ARG A 108 -6.66 -2.14 -13.28
N ALA A 109 -5.84 -3.08 -13.75
CA ALA A 109 -5.12 -3.96 -12.83
C ALA A 109 -4.15 -3.11 -12.01
N VAL A 110 -3.97 -3.46 -10.74
CA VAL A 110 -3.07 -2.75 -9.84
C VAL A 110 -2.08 -3.72 -9.21
N THR A 111 -0.85 -3.27 -9.01
CA THR A 111 0.19 -4.02 -8.32
C THR A 111 0.53 -3.32 -7.02
N ILE A 112 0.59 -4.09 -5.93
CA ILE A 112 1.00 -3.63 -4.61
C ILE A 112 2.47 -4.02 -4.42
N TYR A 113 3.31 -3.01 -4.24
CA TYR A 113 4.72 -3.14 -3.95
C TYR A 113 4.97 -2.91 -2.46
N GLY A 114 5.87 -3.71 -1.88
CA GLY A 114 6.44 -3.49 -0.55
C GLY A 114 7.83 -2.87 -0.66
N VAL A 115 8.22 -2.10 0.36
CA VAL A 115 9.55 -1.51 0.51
C VAL A 115 9.94 -1.47 1.98
N ASP A 116 11.21 -1.75 2.27
CA ASP A 116 11.78 -1.55 3.60
C ASP A 116 12.55 -0.21 3.62
N LEU A 117 12.15 0.70 4.52
CA LEU A 117 12.66 2.07 4.64
C LEU A 117 13.14 2.32 6.08
N ARG A 118 14.10 3.22 6.25
CA ARG A 118 14.45 3.74 7.58
C ARG A 118 13.45 4.81 8.00
N VAL A 119 13.15 4.88 9.30
CA VAL A 119 12.28 5.91 9.89
C VAL A 119 12.75 7.32 9.52
N GLY A 120 14.07 7.57 9.48
CA GLY A 120 14.65 8.86 9.10
C GLY A 120 14.44 9.26 7.63
N GLU A 121 14.04 8.34 6.75
CA GLU A 121 13.67 8.65 5.36
C GLU A 121 12.23 9.16 5.24
N LEU A 122 11.42 8.97 6.29
CA LEU A 122 9.99 9.21 6.25
C LEU A 122 9.62 10.64 6.64
N VAL A 123 8.62 11.17 5.95
CA VAL A 123 7.89 12.36 6.37
C VAL A 123 6.41 12.06 6.50
N ALA A 124 5.69 12.92 7.22
CA ALA A 124 4.24 12.79 7.36
C ALA A 124 3.54 12.89 5.99
N ASP A 125 2.57 12.01 5.75
CA ASP A 125 1.60 12.14 4.67
C ASP A 125 0.60 13.23 5.05
N ARG A 126 0.93 14.46 4.65
CA ARG A 126 0.13 15.64 4.98
C ARG A 126 -1.21 15.67 4.23
N ASP A 127 -1.35 14.89 3.17
CA ASP A 127 -2.59 14.83 2.38
C ASP A 127 -3.62 14.00 3.15
N GLN A 128 -3.20 12.85 3.69
CA GLN A 128 -4.05 12.06 4.59
C GLN A 128 -4.39 12.82 5.88
N LEU A 129 -3.42 13.52 6.48
CA LEU A 129 -3.70 14.33 7.68
C LEU A 129 -4.68 15.47 7.41
N ARG A 130 -4.61 16.09 6.24
CA ARG A 130 -5.61 17.09 5.82
C ARG A 130 -6.98 16.45 5.68
N ASN A 131 -7.08 15.28 5.07
CA ASN A 131 -8.34 14.54 4.96
C ASN A 131 -8.92 14.19 6.33
N GLN A 132 -8.09 13.80 7.31
CA GLN A 132 -8.53 13.56 8.68
C GLN A 132 -9.11 14.82 9.36
N ARG A 133 -8.50 15.99 9.13
CA ARG A 133 -9.03 17.27 9.64
C ARG A 133 -10.34 17.66 8.95
N THR A 134 -10.39 17.58 7.62
CA THR A 134 -11.53 18.04 6.82
C THR A 134 -12.74 17.13 6.94
N TRP A 135 -12.55 15.81 6.81
CA TRP A 135 -13.65 14.86 6.68
C TRP A 135 -14.00 14.16 7.98
N ALA A 136 -13.01 13.88 8.83
CA ALA A 136 -13.23 13.24 10.13
C ALA A 136 -13.27 14.23 11.32
N ARG A 137 -13.08 15.54 11.07
CA ARG A 137 -13.06 16.61 12.08
C ARG A 137 -12.14 16.31 13.27
N ARG A 138 -11.02 15.63 13.00
CA ARG A 138 -10.03 15.24 14.01
C ARG A 138 -8.97 16.33 14.19
N GLU A 139 -8.57 16.57 15.43
CA GLU A 139 -7.44 17.44 15.75
C GLU A 139 -6.11 16.68 15.57
N VAL A 140 -5.63 16.59 14.33
CA VAL A 140 -4.35 15.94 14.01
C VAL A 140 -3.27 16.94 13.62
N LYS A 141 -2.04 16.72 14.10
CA LYS A 141 -0.86 17.54 13.81
C LYS A 141 -0.10 17.02 12.59
N ASP A 142 0.71 17.88 11.97
CA ASP A 142 1.55 17.53 10.81
C ASP A 142 2.85 16.80 11.21
N THR A 143 2.74 15.74 12.03
CA THR A 143 3.88 14.90 12.46
C THR A 143 3.81 13.50 11.87
N LEU A 144 4.96 12.84 11.74
CA LEU A 144 5.02 11.46 11.25
C LEU A 144 4.21 10.52 12.15
N ALA A 145 4.27 10.71 13.47
CA ALA A 145 3.49 9.91 14.42
C ALA A 145 1.97 10.03 14.17
N HIS A 146 1.46 11.24 13.92
CA HIS A 146 0.04 11.43 13.59
C HIS A 146 -0.30 10.81 12.24
N SER A 147 0.61 10.93 11.26
CA SER A 147 0.41 10.34 9.94
C SER A 147 0.27 8.82 10.01
N LEU A 148 1.11 8.15 10.79
CA LEU A 148 1.04 6.71 11.00
C LEU A 148 -0.19 6.30 11.82
N ALA A 149 -0.50 7.06 12.87
CA ALA A 149 -1.60 6.75 13.78
C ALA A 149 -2.99 6.95 13.16
N PHE A 150 -3.21 8.06 12.44
CA PHE A 150 -4.53 8.44 11.95
C PHE A 150 -4.67 8.35 10.43
N GLY A 151 -3.58 8.61 9.68
CA GLY A 151 -3.57 8.52 8.22
C GLY A 151 -3.11 7.17 7.68
N HIS A 152 -2.52 6.34 8.56
CA HIS A 152 -1.95 5.03 8.24
C HIS A 152 -0.92 5.03 7.12
N GLY A 153 -0.20 6.14 6.95
CA GLY A 153 0.74 6.30 5.86
C GLY A 153 1.90 7.22 6.19
N ALA A 154 2.88 7.20 5.31
CA ALA A 154 4.04 8.07 5.33
C ALA A 154 4.49 8.37 3.89
N GLN A 155 5.31 9.40 3.72
CA GLN A 155 5.84 9.81 2.43
C GLN A 155 7.36 9.74 2.43
N VAL A 156 7.93 9.50 1.25
CA VAL A 156 9.37 9.64 0.97
C VAL A 156 9.55 10.72 -0.09
N LYS A 157 10.55 11.59 0.09
CA LYS A 157 10.86 12.63 -0.89
C LYS A 157 11.62 12.02 -2.07
N GLY A 158 11.23 12.38 -3.29
CA GLY A 158 11.88 11.91 -4.51
C GLY A 158 11.41 10.52 -4.93
N SER A 159 12.22 9.85 -5.76
CA SER A 159 11.93 8.51 -6.27
C SER A 159 12.40 7.42 -5.31
N VAL A 160 11.77 6.25 -5.40
CA VAL A 160 12.24 5.01 -4.77
C VAL A 160 12.71 4.06 -5.86
N ALA A 161 13.97 3.63 -5.76
CA ALA A 161 14.62 2.82 -6.78
C ALA A 161 14.04 1.39 -6.86
N ALA A 162 14.10 0.79 -8.05
CA ALA A 162 13.44 -0.48 -8.35
C ALA A 162 13.94 -1.64 -7.47
N GLU A 163 15.25 -1.69 -7.21
CA GLU A 163 15.93 -2.70 -6.41
C GLU A 163 15.50 -2.73 -4.94
N ARG A 164 14.83 -1.67 -4.46
CA ARG A 164 14.27 -1.60 -3.10
C ARG A 164 12.88 -2.20 -3.00
N LEU A 165 12.23 -2.47 -4.14
CA LEU A 165 10.83 -2.83 -4.23
C LEU A 165 10.68 -4.34 -4.46
N PHE A 166 9.66 -4.91 -3.83
CA PHE A 166 9.23 -6.29 -4.11
C PHE A 166 7.72 -6.33 -4.30
N ILE A 167 7.25 -7.23 -5.16
CA ILE A 167 5.82 -7.42 -5.41
C ILE A 167 5.21 -8.15 -4.21
N VAL A 168 4.14 -7.58 -3.66
CA VAL A 168 3.35 -8.18 -2.57
C VAL A 168 2.11 -8.87 -3.13
N LYS A 169 1.43 -8.21 -4.07
CA LYS A 169 0.18 -8.71 -4.67
C LYS A 169 -0.06 -8.04 -6.02
N GLN A 170 -0.56 -8.80 -6.98
CA GLN A 170 -1.15 -8.26 -8.20
C GLN A 170 -2.66 -8.47 -8.16
N CYS A 171 -3.41 -7.43 -8.45
CA CYS A 171 -4.86 -7.42 -8.44
C CYS A 171 -5.38 -7.16 -9.86
N LEU A 172 -6.21 -8.07 -10.36
CA LEU A 172 -6.85 -7.93 -11.66
C LEU A 172 -7.83 -6.74 -11.68
N SER A 173 -8.04 -6.20 -12.88
CA SER A 173 -9.14 -5.27 -13.13
C SER A 173 -10.49 -5.96 -12.99
N ALA A 174 -11.57 -5.19 -12.80
CA ALA A 174 -12.92 -5.74 -12.72
C ALA A 174 -13.30 -6.55 -13.97
N GLU A 175 -12.91 -6.07 -15.15
CA GLU A 175 -13.15 -6.76 -16.43
C GLU A 175 -12.42 -8.10 -16.52
N GLN A 176 -11.15 -8.13 -16.09
CA GLN A 176 -10.36 -9.36 -16.04
C GLN A 176 -10.93 -10.36 -15.02
N MET A 177 -11.37 -9.89 -13.85
CA MET A 177 -12.03 -10.74 -12.86
C MET A 177 -13.32 -11.35 -13.41
N SER A 178 -14.15 -10.56 -14.11
CA SER A 178 -15.37 -11.06 -14.75
C SER A 178 -15.07 -12.07 -15.86
N ALA A 179 -14.02 -11.86 -16.65
CA ALA A 179 -13.61 -12.79 -17.70
C ALA A 179 -13.11 -14.14 -17.16
N GLU A 180 -12.40 -14.14 -16.02
CA GLU A 180 -11.93 -15.38 -15.36
C GLU A 180 -13.06 -16.14 -14.66
N MET A 181 -14.13 -15.45 -14.23
CA MET A 181 -15.30 -16.07 -13.60
C MET A 181 -16.29 -16.68 -14.61
N LEU A 182 -16.16 -16.39 -15.90
CA LEU A 182 -17.00 -17.03 -16.92
C LEU A 182 -16.58 -18.51 -17.04
N PRO A 183 -17.52 -19.47 -16.98
CA PRO A 183 -17.19 -20.87 -17.21
C PRO A 183 -16.57 -21.00 -18.60
N ARG A 184 -15.35 -21.57 -18.66
CA ARG A 184 -14.73 -21.94 -19.94
C ARG A 184 -15.73 -22.84 -20.67
N VAL A 185 -16.31 -22.32 -21.76
CA VAL A 185 -17.10 -23.14 -22.68
C VAL A 185 -16.14 -24.16 -23.26
N VAL A 186 -16.18 -25.38 -22.73
CA VAL A 186 -15.48 -26.51 -23.33
C VAL A 186 -16.22 -26.79 -24.63
N PRO A 187 -15.55 -26.71 -25.79
CA PRO A 187 -16.18 -27.10 -27.05
C PRO A 187 -16.66 -28.54 -26.90
N ARG A 188 -17.97 -28.76 -27.01
CA ARG A 188 -18.51 -30.13 -27.10
C ARG A 188 -17.86 -30.77 -28.32
N ALA A 189 -17.20 -31.92 -28.11
CA ALA A 189 -16.69 -32.73 -29.20
C ALA A 189 -17.83 -32.97 -30.20
N PRO A 190 -17.58 -32.85 -31.53
CA PRO A 190 -18.59 -33.15 -32.52
C PRO A 190 -19.06 -34.60 -32.31
N GLY A 191 -20.37 -34.76 -32.12
CA GLY A 191 -21.00 -36.08 -32.03
C GLY A 191 -20.79 -36.87 -33.33
N PRO A 192 -20.80 -38.21 -33.27
CA PRO A 192 -20.56 -39.04 -34.45
C PRO A 192 -21.63 -38.75 -35.52
N ALA A 193 -21.17 -38.59 -36.75
CA ALA A 193 -22.02 -38.40 -37.91
C ALA A 193 -23.03 -39.56 -38.00
N ALA A 194 -24.32 -39.22 -38.06
CA ALA A 194 -25.37 -40.19 -38.29
C ALA A 194 -25.17 -40.84 -39.66
N GLY A 195 -24.74 -42.10 -39.66
CA GLY A 195 -24.61 -42.90 -40.86
C GLY A 195 -25.98 -43.09 -41.54
N MET A 196 -26.03 -42.72 -42.82
CA MET A 196 -27.06 -43.14 -43.76
C MET A 196 -27.12 -44.67 -43.78
N ARG A 197 -28.29 -45.25 -43.51
CA ARG A 197 -28.59 -46.63 -43.92
C ARG A 197 -29.16 -46.59 -45.34
N LEU A 198 -28.61 -47.48 -46.19
CA LEU A 198 -29.07 -47.80 -47.53
C LEU A 198 -30.48 -48.42 -47.50
#